data_AF-A0A5C7XTC1-F1
#
_entry.id   AF-A0A5C7XTC1-F1
#
_cell.length_a   1.000
_cell.length_b   1.000
_cell.length_c   1.000
_cell.angle_alpha   90.00
_cell.angle_beta   90.00
_cell.angle_gamma   90.00
#
_symmetry.space_group_name_H-M   'P 1'
#
loop_
_entity.id
_entity.type
_entity.pdbx_description
1 polymer ?
#
loop_
_entity_poly.entity_id
_entity_poly.type
_entity_poly.pdbx_seq_one_letter_code
_entity_poly.pdbx_strand_id
1 'polypeptide(L)'
;MAESESVPPGIDPAIARVGRAVADRRLECGLTTQRELADKAGVALNTAAMLERGRSFPRAGNAHKIERALDWPAGMLNALLRGEPIPTPAQPRPPAPSTGGVHAVSIAQGVVKIVGLCAEVLMRQGPGDPDSAMLLRRLSDQLLALETMIAASLPHAADAFDETVAALEEVHRNREALQSAVARSEGLPPQH
;
A
#
# COMPACT_ATOMS: atom_id res chain seq x y z
N MET A 1 59.74 6.55 -6.54
CA MET A 1 58.37 7.04 -6.31
C MET A 1 57.49 6.23 -7.24
N ALA A 2 56.75 5.26 -6.71
CA ALA A 2 55.89 4.39 -7.50
C ALA A 2 54.48 4.99 -7.51
N GLU A 3 54.06 5.50 -8.66
CA GLU A 3 52.65 5.78 -8.94
C GLU A 3 51.90 4.45 -8.87
N SER A 4 51.01 4.33 -7.86
CA SER A 4 50.05 3.24 -7.80
C SER A 4 49.00 3.48 -8.86
N GLU A 5 49.19 2.81 -10.00
CA GLU A 5 48.18 2.62 -11.04
C GLU A 5 47.01 1.85 -10.43
N SER A 6 45.94 2.57 -10.06
CA SER A 6 44.71 1.99 -9.56
C SER A 6 44.02 1.24 -10.69
N VAL A 7 44.09 -0.09 -10.64
CA VAL A 7 43.35 -1.02 -11.52
C VAL A 7 41.88 -0.59 -11.60
N PRO A 8 41.32 -0.28 -12.79
CA PRO A 8 39.90 0.01 -12.90
C PRO A 8 39.12 -1.26 -12.55
N PRO A 9 38.11 -1.20 -11.65
CA PRO A 9 37.35 -2.39 -11.28
C PRO A 9 36.69 -2.95 -12.53
N GLY A 10 36.89 -4.25 -12.76
CA GLY A 10 36.19 -5.01 -13.78
C GLY A 10 34.68 -4.78 -13.62
N ILE A 11 34.04 -4.33 -14.69
CA ILE A 11 32.61 -4.05 -14.72
C ILE A 11 31.88 -5.33 -14.30
N ASP A 12 31.04 -5.26 -13.28
CA ASP A 12 30.22 -6.41 -12.89
C ASP A 12 29.33 -6.81 -14.08
N PRO A 13 29.49 -8.03 -14.64
CA PRO A 13 28.72 -8.46 -15.79
C PRO A 13 27.21 -8.44 -15.53
N ALA A 14 26.77 -8.57 -14.28
CA ALA A 14 25.36 -8.43 -13.92
C ALA A 14 24.87 -6.98 -14.06
N ILE A 15 25.65 -6.01 -13.57
CA ILE A 15 25.31 -4.58 -13.68
C ILE A 15 25.38 -4.13 -15.15
N ALA A 16 26.32 -4.66 -15.94
CA ALA A 16 26.38 -4.41 -17.38
C ALA A 16 25.13 -4.91 -18.13
N ARG A 17 24.60 -6.10 -17.77
CA ARG A 17 23.33 -6.59 -18.34
C ARG A 17 22.15 -5.70 -17.99
N VAL A 18 22.06 -5.27 -16.73
CA VAL A 18 21.03 -4.33 -16.28
C VAL A 18 21.12 -3.03 -17.07
N GLY A 19 22.33 -2.47 -17.22
CA GLY A 19 22.55 -1.24 -17.97
C GLY A 19 22.10 -1.32 -19.43
N ARG A 20 22.37 -2.45 -20.10
CA ARG A 20 21.89 -2.68 -21.47
C ARG A 20 20.37 -2.77 -21.54
N ALA A 21 19.75 -3.54 -20.65
CA ALA A 21 18.29 -3.66 -20.59
C ALA A 21 17.60 -2.31 -20.33
N VAL A 22 18.19 -1.46 -19.48
CA VAL A 22 17.70 -0.10 -19.21
C VAL A 22 17.80 0.77 -20.46
N ALA A 23 18.91 0.71 -21.18
CA ALA A 23 19.09 1.47 -22.42
C ALA A 23 18.11 1.05 -23.52
N ASP A 24 17.90 -0.26 -23.69
CA ASP A 24 16.95 -0.82 -24.66
C ASP A 24 15.52 -0.36 -24.31
N ARG A 25 15.11 -0.50 -23.03
CA ARG A 25 13.80 -0.08 -22.57
C ARG A 25 13.58 1.43 -22.67
N ARG A 26 14.62 2.23 -22.41
CA ARG A 26 14.55 3.69 -22.56
C ARG A 26 14.15 4.08 -23.99
N LEU A 27 14.74 3.42 -24.99
CA LEU A 27 14.41 3.63 -26.39
C LEU A 27 12.99 3.15 -26.72
N GLU A 28 12.55 2.00 -26.18
CA GLU A 28 11.16 1.51 -26.34
C GLU A 28 10.12 2.49 -25.76
N CYS A 29 10.43 3.16 -24.64
CA CYS A 29 9.59 4.19 -24.03
C CYS A 29 9.63 5.53 -24.78
N GLY A 30 10.35 5.63 -25.91
CA GLY A 30 10.47 6.85 -26.71
C GLY A 30 11.39 7.92 -26.10
N LEU A 31 12.21 7.57 -25.10
CA LEU A 31 13.16 8.49 -24.47
C LEU A 31 14.48 8.43 -25.23
N THR A 32 14.80 9.49 -25.95
CA THR A 32 15.96 9.52 -26.85
C THR A 32 17.28 9.74 -26.11
N THR A 33 17.25 10.42 -24.96
CA THR A 33 18.45 10.76 -24.18
C THR A 33 18.43 10.24 -22.74
N GLN A 34 19.62 10.03 -22.17
CA GLN A 34 19.79 9.71 -20.73
C GLN A 34 19.26 10.83 -19.82
N ARG A 35 19.26 12.06 -20.33
CA ARG A 35 18.71 13.24 -19.65
C ARG A 35 17.19 13.16 -19.55
N GLU A 36 16.51 12.82 -20.63
CA GLU A 36 15.06 12.60 -20.60
C GLU A 36 14.66 11.50 -19.61
N LEU A 37 15.42 10.41 -19.52
CA LEU A 37 15.19 9.39 -18.49
C LEU A 37 15.39 9.94 -17.08
N ALA A 38 16.48 10.66 -16.84
CA ALA A 38 16.78 11.24 -15.54
C ALA A 38 15.71 12.26 -15.10
N ASP A 39 15.26 13.10 -16.03
CA ASP A 39 14.22 14.11 -15.80
C ASP A 39 12.87 13.44 -15.55
N LYS A 40 12.48 12.43 -16.34
CA LYS A 40 11.25 11.65 -16.14
C LYS A 40 11.26 10.90 -14.80
N ALA A 41 12.41 10.38 -14.39
CA ALA A 41 12.57 9.68 -13.10
C ALA A 41 12.76 10.62 -11.90
N GLY A 42 13.07 11.90 -12.11
CA GLY A 42 13.44 12.82 -11.02
C GLY A 42 14.71 12.37 -10.28
N VAL A 43 15.73 11.95 -11.04
CA VAL A 43 17.06 11.54 -10.52
C VAL A 43 18.18 12.34 -11.20
N ALA A 44 19.38 12.30 -10.63
CA ALA A 44 20.52 12.96 -11.26
C ALA A 44 20.93 12.26 -12.57
N LEU A 45 21.24 13.03 -13.61
CA LEU A 45 21.73 12.51 -14.91
C LEU A 45 22.90 11.54 -14.75
N ASN A 46 23.84 11.82 -13.85
CA ASN A 46 24.99 10.96 -13.61
C ASN A 46 24.55 9.55 -13.13
N THR A 47 23.47 9.46 -12.33
CA THR A 47 22.93 8.18 -11.87
C THR A 47 22.38 7.35 -13.03
N ALA A 48 21.58 7.95 -13.91
CA ALA A 48 21.05 7.26 -15.09
C ALA A 48 22.18 6.83 -16.05
N ALA A 49 23.16 7.72 -16.27
CA ALA A 49 24.27 7.47 -17.18
C ALA A 49 25.26 6.41 -16.65
N MET A 50 25.52 6.35 -15.34
CA MET A 50 26.36 5.30 -14.75
C MET A 50 25.66 3.94 -14.73
N LEU A 51 24.34 3.91 -14.51
CA LEU A 51 23.53 2.70 -14.59
C LEU A 51 23.56 2.09 -16.00
N GLU A 52 23.27 2.89 -17.03
CA GLU A 52 23.29 2.40 -18.43
C GLU A 52 24.66 1.87 -18.86
N ARG A 53 25.75 2.49 -18.38
CA ARG A 53 27.13 2.02 -18.66
C ARG A 53 27.55 0.83 -17.81
N GLY A 54 26.65 0.30 -16.97
CA GLY A 54 26.92 -0.81 -16.07
C GLY A 54 27.94 -0.50 -14.97
N ARG A 55 28.22 0.78 -14.69
CA ARG A 55 29.28 1.21 -13.77
C ARG A 55 28.83 1.26 -12.32
N SER A 56 27.54 1.51 -12.07
CA SER A 56 26.98 1.51 -10.72
C SER A 56 25.51 1.13 -10.73
N PHE A 57 25.06 0.53 -9.63
CA PHE A 57 23.67 0.23 -9.40
C PHE A 57 23.05 1.32 -8.50
N PRO A 58 21.89 1.91 -8.85
CA PRO A 58 21.26 2.95 -8.07
C PRO A 58 20.79 2.43 -6.70
N ARG A 59 20.77 3.31 -5.69
CA ARG A 59 20.14 3.01 -4.39
C ARG A 59 18.65 2.73 -4.56
N ALA A 60 18.06 1.94 -3.67
CA ALA A 60 16.66 1.47 -3.76
C ALA A 60 15.64 2.57 -4.12
N GLY A 61 15.74 3.76 -3.50
CA GLY A 61 14.83 4.88 -3.83
C GLY A 61 14.98 5.42 -5.26
N ASN A 62 16.20 5.46 -5.80
CA ASN A 62 16.44 5.87 -7.19
C ASN A 62 16.15 4.74 -8.18
N ALA A 63 16.38 3.48 -7.79
CA ALA A 63 16.01 2.31 -8.59
C ALA A 63 14.51 2.31 -8.87
N HIS A 64 13.68 2.49 -7.83
CA HIS A 64 12.23 2.54 -7.97
C HIS A 64 11.74 3.69 -8.86
N LYS A 65 12.38 4.86 -8.77
CA LYS A 65 12.08 6.01 -9.64
C LYS A 65 12.39 5.74 -11.11
N ILE A 66 13.53 5.10 -11.38
CA ILE A 66 13.93 4.73 -12.75
C ILE A 66 13.01 3.64 -13.31
N GLU A 67 12.64 2.63 -12.52
CA GLU A 67 11.67 1.60 -12.91
C GLU A 67 10.32 2.22 -13.32
N ARG A 68 9.79 3.13 -12.51
CA ARG A 68 8.56 3.87 -12.84
C ARG A 68 8.68 4.69 -14.11
N ALA A 69 9.82 5.35 -14.36
CA ALA A 69 10.03 6.13 -15.57
C ALA A 69 10.08 5.26 -16.85
N LEU A 70 10.47 4.00 -16.72
CA LEU A 70 10.57 3.00 -17.79
C LEU A 70 9.32 2.12 -17.92
N ASP A 71 8.25 2.46 -17.20
CA ASP A 71 7.02 1.67 -17.12
C ASP A 71 7.29 0.20 -16.73
N TRP A 72 8.25 -0.01 -15.83
CA TRP A 72 8.60 -1.31 -15.26
C TRP A 72 8.00 -1.49 -13.85
N PRO A 73 7.69 -2.74 -13.46
CA PRO A 73 7.26 -3.05 -12.12
C PRO A 73 8.39 -2.78 -11.11
N ALA A 74 8.01 -2.50 -9.86
CA ALA A 74 8.96 -2.29 -8.79
C ALA A 74 9.84 -3.54 -8.57
N GLY A 75 11.15 -3.37 -8.44
CA GLY A 75 12.11 -4.45 -8.24
C GLY A 75 12.61 -5.11 -9.54
N MET A 76 12.20 -4.61 -10.70
CA MET A 76 12.65 -5.09 -12.01
C MET A 76 14.16 -4.97 -12.21
N LEU A 77 14.80 -3.89 -11.75
CA LEU A 77 16.25 -3.74 -11.85
C LEU A 77 16.98 -4.80 -11.02
N ASN A 78 16.43 -5.17 -9.86
CA ASN A 78 16.99 -6.23 -9.02
C ASN A 78 16.75 -7.63 -9.64
N ALA A 79 15.61 -7.85 -10.29
CA ALA A 79 15.34 -9.08 -11.04
C ALA A 79 16.36 -9.26 -12.18
N LEU A 80 16.59 -8.21 -12.95
CA LEU A 80 17.62 -8.18 -13.99
C LEU A 80 19.03 -8.42 -13.45
N LEU A 81 19.34 -7.86 -12.27
CA LEU A 81 20.62 -8.07 -11.60
C LEU A 81 20.81 -9.56 -11.23
N ARG A 82 19.75 -10.24 -10.78
CA ARG A 82 19.74 -11.69 -10.51
C ARG A 82 19.73 -12.55 -11.78
N GLY A 83 19.64 -11.94 -12.96
CA GLY A 83 19.58 -12.64 -14.24
C GLY A 83 18.20 -13.22 -14.56
N GLU A 84 17.15 -12.76 -13.88
CA GLU A 84 15.78 -13.15 -14.21
C GLU A 84 15.38 -12.53 -15.56
N PRO A 85 14.62 -13.26 -16.40
CA PRO A 85 14.19 -12.74 -17.68
C PRO A 85 13.27 -11.53 -17.50
N ILE A 86 13.42 -10.54 -18.39
CA ILE A 86 12.44 -9.45 -18.51
C ILE A 86 11.10 -10.12 -18.80
N PRO A 87 10.06 -9.92 -17.96
CA PRO A 87 8.73 -10.39 -18.30
C PRO A 87 8.40 -9.79 -19.66
N THR A 88 8.30 -10.63 -20.70
CA THR A 88 7.74 -10.22 -21.98
C THR A 88 6.42 -9.51 -21.69
N PRO A 89 6.08 -8.39 -22.37
CA PRO A 89 4.81 -7.71 -22.15
C PRO A 89 3.68 -8.63 -22.60
N ALA A 90 3.34 -9.61 -21.77
CA ALA A 90 1.98 -10.07 -21.65
C ALA A 90 1.20 -8.80 -21.29
N GLN A 91 0.22 -8.50 -22.14
CA GLN A 91 -0.83 -7.49 -22.03
C GLN A 91 -0.96 -6.86 -20.65
N PRO A 92 -1.20 -5.54 -20.52
CA PRO A 92 -1.36 -4.87 -19.24
C PRO A 92 -2.25 -5.72 -18.36
N ARG A 93 -1.61 -6.46 -17.45
CA ARG A 93 -2.34 -7.27 -16.49
C ARG A 93 -2.99 -6.20 -15.64
N PRO A 94 -4.33 -6.18 -15.49
CA PRO A 94 -4.96 -5.28 -14.54
C PRO A 94 -4.16 -5.39 -13.24
N PRO A 95 -3.91 -4.25 -12.55
CA PRO A 95 -3.18 -4.27 -11.29
C PRO A 95 -3.75 -5.43 -10.49
N ALA A 96 -2.89 -6.38 -10.08
CA ALA A 96 -3.35 -7.48 -9.26
C ALA A 96 -4.24 -6.86 -8.18
N PRO A 97 -5.50 -7.32 -8.01
CA PRO A 97 -6.40 -6.69 -7.05
C PRO A 97 -5.61 -6.63 -5.76
N SER A 98 -5.42 -5.42 -5.24
CA SER A 98 -4.78 -5.19 -3.97
C SER A 98 -5.68 -5.87 -2.95
N THR A 99 -5.45 -7.17 -2.71
CA THR A 99 -6.25 -7.98 -1.80
C THR A 99 -6.22 -7.39 -0.39
N GLY A 100 -5.31 -6.47 -0.11
CA GLY A 100 -5.30 -5.64 1.09
C GLY A 100 -6.61 -4.87 1.33
N GLY A 101 -7.26 -4.32 0.30
CA GLY A 101 -8.54 -3.61 0.46
C GLY A 101 -9.69 -4.58 0.77
N VAL A 102 -9.77 -5.67 0.00
CA VAL A 102 -10.80 -6.71 0.17
C VAL A 102 -10.68 -7.42 1.52
N HIS A 103 -9.46 -7.70 2.00
CA HIS A 103 -9.22 -8.26 3.32
C HIS A 103 -9.54 -7.26 4.44
N ALA A 104 -9.21 -5.98 4.30
CA ALA A 104 -9.55 -4.97 5.30
C ALA A 104 -11.08 -4.82 5.47
N VAL A 105 -11.83 -4.79 4.36
CA VAL A 105 -13.29 -4.77 4.37
C VAL A 105 -13.87 -6.04 5.01
N SER A 106 -13.37 -7.23 4.63
CA SER A 106 -13.83 -8.51 5.20
C SER A 106 -13.54 -8.61 6.71
N ILE A 107 -12.38 -8.11 7.16
CA ILE A 107 -12.02 -8.05 8.58
C ILE A 107 -12.93 -7.07 9.32
N ALA A 108 -13.20 -5.89 8.76
CA ALA A 108 -14.10 -4.91 9.36
C ALA A 108 -15.51 -5.49 9.57
N GLN A 109 -16.05 -6.17 8.55
CA GLN A 109 -17.35 -6.85 8.65
C GLN A 109 -17.35 -7.96 9.71
N GLY A 110 -16.27 -8.75 9.79
CA GLY A 110 -16.09 -9.76 10.84
C GLY A 110 -16.10 -9.16 12.24
N VAL A 111 -15.39 -8.03 12.43
CA VAL A 111 -15.35 -7.32 13.72
C VAL A 111 -16.72 -6.77 14.09
N VAL A 112 -17.45 -6.14 13.15
CA VAL A 112 -18.81 -5.63 13.41
C VAL A 112 -19.75 -6.74 13.88
N LYS A 113 -19.71 -7.91 13.24
CA LYS A 113 -20.53 -9.08 13.64
C LYS A 113 -20.20 -9.56 15.06
N ILE A 114 -18.91 -9.67 15.40
CA ILE A 114 -18.48 -10.07 16.74
C ILE A 114 -18.95 -9.05 17.78
N VAL A 115 -18.79 -7.75 17.50
CA VAL A 115 -19.24 -6.67 18.39
C VAL A 115 -20.75 -6.73 18.61
N GLY A 116 -21.54 -6.98 17.55
CA GLY A 116 -22.98 -7.17 17.65
C GLY A 116 -23.38 -8.33 18.57
N LEU A 117 -22.72 -9.48 18.44
CA LEU A 117 -22.94 -10.64 19.33
C LEU A 117 -22.59 -10.32 20.79
N CYS A 118 -21.45 -9.66 21.04
CA CYS A 118 -21.07 -9.24 22.38
C CYS A 118 -22.09 -8.27 22.99
N ALA A 119 -22.56 -7.29 22.21
CA ALA A 119 -23.55 -6.34 22.66
C ALA A 119 -24.91 -6.98 22.97
N GLU A 120 -25.33 -7.97 22.18
CA GLU A 120 -26.55 -8.72 22.45
C GLU A 120 -26.44 -9.50 23.77
N VAL A 121 -25.31 -10.16 24.01
CA VAL A 121 -25.05 -10.86 25.29
C VAL A 121 -25.07 -9.91 26.48
N LEU A 122 -24.46 -8.72 26.35
CA LEU A 122 -24.45 -7.70 27.40
C LEU A 122 -25.85 -7.14 27.66
N MET A 123 -26.63 -6.85 26.60
CA MET A 123 -28.00 -6.36 26.74
C MET A 123 -28.94 -7.37 27.42
N ARG A 124 -28.65 -8.67 27.33
CA ARG A 124 -29.40 -9.73 28.04
C ARG A 124 -29.17 -9.76 29.56
N GLN A 125 -28.10 -9.12 30.07
CA GLN A 125 -27.81 -9.05 31.52
C GLN A 125 -28.77 -8.12 32.28
N GLY A 126 -29.63 -7.38 31.57
CA GLY A 126 -30.68 -6.53 32.15
C GLY A 126 -30.24 -5.06 32.32
N PRO A 127 -31.18 -4.10 32.23
CA PRO A 127 -30.87 -2.68 32.39
C PRO A 127 -30.43 -2.37 33.83
N GLY A 128 -29.29 -1.69 33.98
CA GLY A 128 -28.78 -1.21 35.27
C GLY A 128 -27.42 -1.78 35.71
N ASP A 129 -26.82 -2.69 34.95
CA ASP A 129 -25.47 -3.16 35.21
C ASP A 129 -24.41 -2.13 34.70
N PRO A 130 -23.67 -1.45 35.59
CA PRO A 130 -22.66 -0.46 35.20
C PRO A 130 -21.51 -1.10 34.41
N ASP A 131 -21.21 -2.38 34.65
CA ASP A 131 -20.15 -3.09 33.93
C ASP A 131 -20.54 -3.32 32.46
N SER A 132 -21.80 -3.70 32.21
CA SER A 132 -22.35 -3.82 30.86
C SER A 132 -22.33 -2.49 30.10
N ALA A 133 -22.71 -1.38 30.75
CA ALA A 133 -22.66 -0.05 30.13
C ALA A 133 -21.23 0.37 29.76
N MET A 134 -20.26 0.12 30.65
CA MET A 134 -18.84 0.37 30.39
C MET A 134 -18.32 -0.47 29.21
N LEU A 135 -18.66 -1.76 29.15
CA LEU A 135 -18.25 -2.64 28.06
C LEU A 135 -18.86 -2.21 26.71
N LEU A 136 -20.13 -1.79 26.69
CA LEU A 136 -20.76 -1.25 25.49
C LEU A 136 -20.08 0.04 24.98
N ARG A 137 -19.68 0.95 25.89
CA ARG A 137 -18.90 2.15 25.54
C ARG A 137 -17.56 1.77 24.91
N ARG A 138 -16.83 0.82 25.51
CA ARG A 138 -15.54 0.36 25.00
C ARG A 138 -15.67 -0.26 23.60
N LEU A 139 -16.72 -1.04 23.36
CA LEU A 139 -17.01 -1.59 22.03
C LEU A 139 -17.29 -0.48 21.01
N SER A 140 -18.04 0.56 21.40
CA SER A 140 -18.27 1.74 20.55
C SER A 140 -16.96 2.46 20.20
N ASP A 141 -16.04 2.65 21.16
CA ASP A 141 -14.74 3.28 20.91
C ASP A 141 -13.88 2.47 19.94
N GLN A 142 -13.92 1.14 20.04
CA GLN A 142 -13.23 0.24 19.11
C GLN A 142 -13.82 0.32 17.70
N LEU A 143 -15.15 0.44 17.56
CA LEU A 143 -15.77 0.65 16.26
C LEU A 143 -15.42 2.02 15.66
N LEU A 144 -15.31 3.08 16.46
CA LEU A 144 -14.87 4.39 16.00
C LEU A 144 -13.42 4.37 15.48
N ALA A 145 -12.54 3.65 16.17
CA ALA A 145 -11.16 3.44 15.71
C ALA A 145 -11.14 2.70 14.36
N LEU A 146 -12.00 1.69 14.20
CA LEU A 146 -12.16 0.97 12.93
C LEU A 146 -12.71 1.87 11.83
N GLU A 147 -13.73 2.68 12.12
CA GLU A 147 -14.32 3.69 11.21
C GLU A 147 -13.23 4.64 10.69
N THR A 148 -12.39 5.16 11.59
CA THR A 148 -11.27 6.07 11.26
C THR A 148 -10.24 5.39 10.35
N MET A 149 -9.91 4.12 10.62
CA MET A 149 -8.96 3.37 9.80
C MET A 149 -9.50 3.08 8.39
N ILE A 150 -10.77 2.70 8.28
CA ILE A 150 -11.43 2.46 6.98
C ILE A 150 -11.50 3.77 6.19
N ALA A 151 -11.92 4.86 6.83
CA ALA A 151 -11.97 6.18 6.18
C ALA A 151 -10.60 6.64 5.67
N ALA A 152 -9.52 6.42 6.44
CA ALA A 152 -8.16 6.74 6.01
C ALA A 152 -7.68 5.90 4.81
N SER A 153 -8.29 4.73 4.57
CA SER A 153 -7.99 3.86 3.43
C SER A 153 -8.73 4.24 2.15
N LEU A 154 -9.82 5.01 2.23
CA LEU A 154 -10.66 5.41 1.08
C LEU A 154 -9.88 6.03 -0.10
N PRO A 155 -8.93 6.98 0.11
CA PRO A 155 -8.17 7.56 -1.00
C PRO A 155 -7.31 6.55 -1.78
N HIS A 156 -7.09 5.37 -1.21
CA HIS A 156 -6.25 4.31 -1.75
C HIS A 156 -7.05 3.09 -2.20
N ALA A 157 -8.40 3.13 -2.10
CA ALA A 157 -9.26 1.97 -2.31
C ALA A 157 -9.40 1.55 -3.79
N ALA A 158 -9.06 2.43 -4.74
CA ALA A 158 -9.16 2.18 -6.18
C ALA A 158 -10.49 1.49 -6.56
N ASP A 159 -10.45 0.28 -7.13
CA ASP A 159 -11.63 -0.47 -7.58
C ASP A 159 -12.54 -0.97 -6.43
N ALA A 160 -12.05 -0.96 -5.17
CA ALA A 160 -12.82 -1.35 -3.98
C ALA A 160 -13.44 -0.16 -3.24
N PHE A 161 -13.51 1.02 -3.87
CA PHE A 161 -14.03 2.24 -3.24
C PHE A 161 -15.46 2.06 -2.72
N ASP A 162 -16.38 1.58 -3.56
CA ASP A 162 -17.79 1.40 -3.19
C ASP A 162 -17.97 0.38 -2.06
N GLU A 163 -17.21 -0.72 -2.08
CA GLU A 163 -17.21 -1.72 -1.00
C GLU A 163 -16.67 -1.13 0.32
N THR A 164 -15.64 -0.28 0.23
CA THR A 164 -15.04 0.39 1.39
C THR A 164 -16.01 1.41 2.00
N VAL A 165 -16.75 2.15 1.16
CA VAL A 165 -17.82 3.06 1.60
C VAL A 165 -18.95 2.27 2.26
N ALA A 166 -19.41 1.18 1.66
CA ALA A 166 -20.47 0.33 2.23
C ALA A 166 -20.08 -0.25 3.59
N ALA A 167 -18.82 -0.66 3.76
CA ALA A 167 -18.28 -1.13 5.04
C ALA A 167 -18.24 -0.01 6.09
N LEU A 168 -17.86 1.21 5.70
CA LEU A 168 -17.86 2.37 6.58
C LEU A 168 -19.27 2.67 7.09
N GLU A 169 -20.27 2.66 6.22
CA GLU A 169 -21.68 2.86 6.60
C GLU A 169 -22.18 1.76 7.55
N GLU A 170 -21.77 0.51 7.34
CA GLU A 170 -22.14 -0.61 8.22
C GLU A 170 -21.55 -0.44 9.63
N VAL A 171 -20.27 -0.06 9.72
CA VAL A 171 -19.61 0.25 11.00
C VAL A 171 -20.33 1.41 11.70
N HIS A 172 -20.66 2.47 10.95
CA HIS A 172 -21.35 3.65 11.47
C HIS A 172 -22.71 3.30 12.07
N ARG A 173 -23.56 2.58 11.32
CA ARG A 173 -24.88 2.13 11.79
C ARG A 173 -24.77 1.29 13.06
N ASN A 174 -23.79 0.38 13.13
CA ASN A 174 -23.62 -0.46 14.31
C ASN A 174 -23.15 0.36 15.53
N ARG A 175 -22.30 1.37 15.33
CA ARG A 175 -21.88 2.30 16.39
C ARG A 175 -23.06 3.11 16.94
N GLU A 176 -23.94 3.62 16.09
CA GLU A 176 -25.15 4.34 16.52
C GLU A 176 -26.10 3.44 17.34
N ALA A 177 -26.26 2.18 16.93
CA ALA A 177 -27.04 1.20 17.68
C ALA A 177 -26.46 0.94 19.07
N LEU A 178 -25.14 0.84 19.20
CA LEU A 178 -24.45 0.71 20.49
C LEU A 178 -24.60 1.97 21.35
N GLN A 179 -24.44 3.16 20.78
CA GLN A 179 -24.64 4.40 21.52
C GLN A 179 -26.07 4.53 22.05
N SER A 180 -27.05 4.12 21.25
CA SER A 180 -28.46 4.05 21.67
C SER A 180 -28.69 3.00 22.77
N ALA A 181 -27.95 1.88 22.75
CA ALA A 181 -28.00 0.87 23.81
C ALA A 181 -27.34 1.36 25.10
N VAL A 182 -26.20 2.07 25.01
CA VAL A 182 -25.54 2.72 26.15
C VAL A 182 -26.50 3.71 26.81
N ALA A 183 -27.10 4.62 26.04
CA ALA A 183 -28.05 5.61 26.57
C ALA A 183 -29.22 4.95 27.32
N ARG A 184 -29.79 3.87 26.77
CA ARG A 184 -30.83 3.07 27.42
C ARG A 184 -30.35 2.39 28.70
N SER A 185 -29.12 1.85 28.70
CA SER A 185 -28.54 1.20 29.89
C SER A 185 -28.28 2.19 31.03
N GLU A 186 -28.00 3.46 30.69
CA GLU A 186 -27.71 4.54 31.63
C GLU A 186 -28.96 5.33 32.05
N GLY A 187 -30.13 5.02 31.48
CA GLY A 187 -31.37 5.74 31.77
C GLY A 187 -31.43 7.15 31.17
N LEU A 188 -30.60 7.46 30.16
CA LEU A 188 -30.58 8.75 29.48
C LEU A 188 -31.65 8.77 28.36
N PRO A 189 -32.43 9.86 28.21
CA PRO A 189 -33.41 9.96 27.12
C PRO A 189 -32.74 9.91 25.74
N PRO A 190 -33.42 9.39 24.69
CA PRO A 190 -32.86 9.32 23.34
C PRO A 190 -32.59 10.72 22.79
N GLN A 191 -31.40 10.93 22.24
CA GLN A 191 -31.01 12.17 21.57
C GLN A 191 -31.48 12.07 20.11
N HIS A 192 -32.43 12.94 19.73
CA HIS A 192 -33.00 13.04 18.38
C HIS A 192 -32.12 13.87 17.44
#